data_AF-A0A7J9PWZ0-F1
#
_entry.id   AF-A0A7J9PWZ0-F1
#
_cell.length_a   1.000
_cell.length_b   1.000
_cell.length_c   1.000
_cell.angle_alpha   90.00
_cell.angle_beta   90.00
_cell.angle_gamma   90.00
#
_symmetry.space_group_name_H-M   'P 1'
#
loop_
_entity.id
_entity.type
_entity.pdbx_description
1 polymer ?
#
loop_
_entity_poly.entity_id
_entity_poly.type
_entity_poly.pdbx_seq_one_letter_code
_entity_poly.pdbx_strand_id
1 'polypeptide(L)'
;TMKVSDIKAIAEIAKNNNIMLVVDNTFLTPYFQMPLKLGADIVIHSATKYIAGHNNATGGVAIGSKSFTEKAFILRKNMGVILSPFDAWIMTIGVKTLPLRMEKHNENAMKIAKFLEKHEKIEKVLYPGLASHPQYETSKKQSTGSGGMLAFEIKGGIEAGKKLIDNVELCVLEGNLGDVCTLIQHPASMTHAVISKEERLKIGITDGMVRLSVGIEDADDIINDLEQALKKV
;
A
#
# COMPACT_ATOMS: atom_id res chain seq x y z
N THR A 1 3.64 6.77 6.31
CA THR A 1 2.87 6.98 7.55
C THR A 1 1.70 6.01 7.77
N MET A 2 1.29 5.17 6.80
CA MET A 2 0.23 4.14 6.93
C MET A 2 -1.03 4.55 7.70
N LYS A 3 -1.41 5.84 7.60
CA LYS A 3 -2.56 6.40 8.31
C LYS A 3 -3.86 5.80 7.76
N VAL A 4 -4.81 5.56 8.66
CA VAL A 4 -6.14 5.01 8.31
C VAL A 4 -7.22 6.06 8.58
N SER A 5 -7.97 6.40 7.54
CA SER A 5 -9.11 7.31 7.63
C SER A 5 -10.41 6.52 7.91
N ASP A 6 -11.27 7.06 8.78
CA ASP A 6 -12.60 6.51 9.02
C ASP A 6 -13.53 6.87 7.85
N ILE A 7 -13.74 5.92 6.93
CA ILE A 7 -14.49 6.16 5.70
C ILE A 7 -15.94 6.53 6.02
N LYS A 8 -16.54 5.87 7.01
CA LYS A 8 -17.95 6.10 7.36
C LYS A 8 -18.15 7.49 7.95
N ALA A 9 -17.31 7.89 8.91
CA ALA A 9 -17.40 9.23 9.50
C ALA A 9 -17.18 10.33 8.44
N ILE A 10 -16.23 10.14 7.53
CA ILE A 10 -15.98 11.09 6.43
C ILE A 10 -17.18 11.13 5.47
N ALA A 11 -17.76 9.98 5.13
CA ALA A 11 -18.95 9.90 4.28
C ALA A 11 -20.14 10.65 4.89
N GLU A 12 -20.36 10.54 6.20
CA GLU A 12 -21.41 11.28 6.90
C GLU A 12 -21.21 12.80 6.81
N ILE A 13 -19.98 13.28 7.01
CA ILE A 13 -19.65 14.72 6.86
C ILE A 13 -19.87 15.17 5.42
N ALA A 14 -19.37 14.42 4.43
CA ALA A 14 -19.48 14.74 3.02
C ALA A 14 -20.95 14.82 2.58
N LYS A 15 -21.75 13.83 2.98
CA LYS A 15 -23.19 13.77 2.68
C LYS A 15 -23.96 14.95 3.28
N ASN A 16 -23.68 15.33 4.52
CA ASN A 16 -24.33 16.49 5.17
C ASN A 16 -24.02 17.83 4.47
N ASN A 17 -22.94 17.88 3.69
CA ASN A 17 -22.53 19.07 2.94
C ASN A 17 -22.74 18.91 1.43
N ASN A 18 -23.40 17.84 0.97
CA ASN A 18 -23.62 17.55 -0.45
C ASN A 18 -22.31 17.50 -1.28
N ILE A 19 -21.25 16.94 -0.68
CA ILE A 19 -19.93 16.73 -1.30
C ILE A 19 -19.78 15.26 -1.67
N MET A 20 -19.27 14.97 -2.86
CA MET A 20 -18.94 13.60 -3.25
C MET A 20 -17.68 13.12 -2.53
N LEU A 21 -17.73 11.92 -1.96
CA LEU A 21 -16.58 11.22 -1.40
C LEU A 21 -16.00 10.22 -2.41
N VAL A 22 -14.74 10.45 -2.78
CA VAL A 22 -13.92 9.50 -3.55
C VAL A 22 -12.94 8.81 -2.60
N VAL A 23 -12.89 7.48 -2.63
CA VAL A 23 -11.91 6.69 -1.87
C VAL A 23 -10.97 5.96 -2.83
N ASP A 24 -9.67 6.23 -2.73
CA ASP A 24 -8.66 5.38 -3.33
C ASP A 24 -8.46 4.13 -2.45
N ASN A 25 -8.85 2.98 -2.98
CA ASN A 25 -8.83 1.71 -2.27
C ASN A 25 -7.74 0.77 -2.79
N THR A 26 -6.68 1.32 -3.41
CA THR A 26 -5.57 0.56 -4.01
C THR A 26 -4.91 -0.41 -3.03
N PHE A 27 -4.69 -0.01 -1.77
CA PHE A 27 -3.90 -0.80 -0.81
C PHE A 27 -4.63 -2.03 -0.28
N LEU A 28 -5.93 -1.90 0.01
CA LEU A 28 -6.71 -2.98 0.61
C LEU A 28 -7.49 -3.79 -0.42
N THR A 29 -7.66 -3.24 -1.63
CA THR A 29 -8.43 -3.86 -2.72
C THR A 29 -9.89 -4.07 -2.33
N PRO A 30 -10.80 -4.48 -3.25
CA PRO A 30 -12.14 -4.86 -2.84
C PRO A 30 -12.17 -6.12 -1.96
N TYR A 31 -11.06 -6.86 -1.83
CA TYR A 31 -10.98 -8.05 -1.00
C TYR A 31 -11.10 -7.74 0.49
N PHE A 32 -10.31 -6.78 1.00
CA PHE A 32 -10.30 -6.44 2.42
C PHE A 32 -11.16 -5.25 2.79
N GLN A 33 -11.52 -4.37 1.85
CA GLN A 33 -12.29 -3.17 2.15
C GLN A 33 -13.23 -2.82 1.00
N MET A 34 -14.48 -2.50 1.34
CA MET A 34 -15.52 -2.11 0.37
C MET A 34 -16.04 -0.70 0.68
N PRO A 35 -15.34 0.38 0.28
CA PRO A 35 -15.70 1.74 0.69
C PRO A 35 -17.10 2.19 0.26
N LEU A 36 -17.63 1.67 -0.85
CA LEU A 36 -19.02 1.95 -1.27
C LEU A 36 -20.04 1.50 -0.21
N LYS A 37 -19.77 0.40 0.52
CA LYS A 37 -20.60 -0.06 1.64
C LYS A 37 -20.46 0.82 2.89
N LEU A 38 -19.39 1.62 2.94
CA LEU A 38 -19.10 2.54 4.04
C LEU A 38 -19.56 3.98 3.74
N GLY A 39 -20.19 4.22 2.59
CA GLY A 39 -20.78 5.51 2.22
C GLY A 39 -19.96 6.36 1.25
N ALA A 40 -18.87 5.83 0.67
CA ALA A 40 -18.20 6.50 -0.44
C ALA A 40 -19.08 6.48 -1.70
N ASP A 41 -19.04 7.54 -2.50
CA ASP A 41 -19.77 7.64 -3.78
C ASP A 41 -19.00 6.97 -4.92
N ILE A 42 -17.67 7.12 -4.88
CA ILE A 42 -16.75 6.63 -5.91
C ILE A 42 -15.59 5.91 -5.23
N VAL A 43 -15.21 4.76 -5.78
CA VAL A 43 -13.98 4.07 -5.44
C VAL A 43 -13.07 4.04 -6.63
N ILE A 44 -11.79 4.38 -6.43
CA ILE A 44 -10.76 4.25 -7.44
C ILE A 44 -9.69 3.26 -7.01
N HIS A 45 -9.04 2.64 -7.98
CA HIS A 45 -7.88 1.79 -7.79
C HIS A 45 -6.84 2.09 -8.86
N SER A 46 -5.57 2.12 -8.47
CA SER A 46 -4.47 1.79 -9.38
C SER A 46 -4.47 0.29 -9.59
N ALA A 47 -4.96 -0.15 -10.76
CA ALA A 47 -5.02 -1.55 -11.12
C ALA A 47 -3.64 -2.16 -11.41
N THR A 48 -2.63 -1.31 -11.62
CA THR A 48 -1.20 -1.67 -11.68
C THR A 48 -0.72 -2.47 -10.47
N LYS A 49 -1.34 -2.23 -9.29
CA LYS A 49 -0.89 -2.78 -8.01
C LYS A 49 -1.50 -4.17 -7.78
N TYR A 50 -2.07 -4.42 -6.61
CA TYR A 50 -2.63 -5.73 -6.24
C TYR A 50 -3.67 -6.32 -7.22
N ILE A 51 -4.38 -5.50 -8.02
CA ILE A 51 -5.35 -6.01 -9.02
C ILE A 51 -4.63 -6.80 -10.12
N ALA A 52 -3.65 -6.19 -10.81
CA ALA A 52 -2.77 -6.90 -11.74
C ALA A 52 -1.89 -7.89 -10.99
N GLY A 53 -1.19 -7.42 -9.96
CA GLY A 53 -0.50 -8.22 -8.95
C GLY A 53 0.81 -8.86 -9.39
N HIS A 54 1.30 -8.59 -10.60
CA HIS A 54 2.45 -9.29 -11.21
C HIS A 54 3.43 -8.32 -11.90
N ASN A 55 3.42 -7.04 -11.51
CA ASN A 55 4.27 -5.96 -12.03
C ASN A 55 4.43 -5.90 -13.57
N ASN A 56 3.36 -6.21 -14.32
CA ASN A 56 3.41 -6.42 -15.77
C ASN A 56 2.33 -5.69 -16.57
N ALA A 57 1.48 -4.89 -15.92
CA ALA A 57 0.44 -4.10 -16.58
C ALA A 57 0.19 -2.81 -15.80
N THR A 58 -0.16 -1.72 -16.49
CA THR A 58 -0.53 -0.45 -15.88
C THR A 58 -1.96 -0.05 -16.21
N GLY A 59 -2.68 0.46 -15.21
CA GLY A 59 -4.00 1.04 -15.46
C GLY A 59 -4.75 1.40 -14.19
N GLY A 60 -5.97 1.89 -14.38
CA GLY A 60 -6.83 2.36 -13.31
C GLY A 60 -8.27 1.90 -13.50
N VAL A 61 -8.98 1.77 -12.37
CA VAL A 61 -10.40 1.43 -12.33
C VAL A 61 -11.10 2.46 -11.46
N ALA A 62 -12.25 2.97 -11.95
CA ALA A 62 -13.15 3.81 -11.17
C ALA A 62 -14.53 3.13 -11.13
N ILE A 63 -15.07 3.00 -9.92
CA ILE A 63 -16.36 2.35 -9.63
C ILE A 63 -17.25 3.37 -8.95
N GLY A 64 -18.52 3.44 -9.36
CA GLY A 64 -19.53 4.30 -8.75
C GLY A 64 -20.91 4.04 -9.35
N SER A 65 -21.84 4.96 -9.13
CA SER A 65 -23.20 4.87 -9.69
C SER A 65 -23.21 4.87 -11.23
N LYS A 66 -24.28 4.34 -11.83
CA LYS A 66 -24.45 4.35 -13.29
C LYS A 66 -24.29 5.75 -13.89
N SER A 67 -24.95 6.75 -13.28
CA SER A 67 -24.86 8.15 -13.70
C SER A 67 -23.43 8.71 -13.64
N PHE A 68 -22.62 8.28 -12.66
CA PHE A 68 -21.20 8.62 -12.63
C PHE A 68 -20.44 7.93 -13.76
N THR A 69 -20.61 6.62 -13.92
CA THR A 69 -19.88 5.84 -14.93
C THR A 69 -20.17 6.27 -16.36
N GLU A 70 -21.40 6.73 -16.66
CA GLU A 70 -21.75 7.29 -17.97
C GLU A 70 -21.01 8.59 -18.25
N LYS A 71 -20.93 9.49 -17.26
CA LYS A 71 -20.14 10.73 -17.37
C LYS A 71 -18.64 10.43 -17.52
N ALA A 72 -18.13 9.51 -16.70
CA ALA A 72 -16.74 9.08 -16.77
C ALA A 72 -16.41 8.43 -18.12
N PHE A 73 -17.34 7.66 -18.71
CA PHE A 73 -17.17 7.09 -20.04
C PHE A 73 -17.04 8.16 -21.12
N ILE A 74 -17.88 9.20 -21.10
CA ILE A 74 -17.79 10.32 -22.06
C ILE A 74 -16.43 11.01 -21.94
N LEU A 75 -15.98 11.30 -20.71
CA LEU A 75 -14.67 11.91 -20.46
C LEU A 75 -13.54 11.02 -20.98
N ARG A 76 -13.56 9.73 -20.63
CA ARG A 76 -12.57 8.73 -21.04
C ARG A 76 -12.47 8.62 -22.57
N LYS A 77 -13.62 8.62 -23.25
CA LYS A 77 -13.71 8.58 -24.72
C LYS A 77 -13.09 9.84 -25.34
N ASN A 78 -13.41 11.01 -24.80
CA ASN A 78 -12.99 12.29 -25.39
C ASN A 78 -11.52 12.63 -25.08
N MET A 79 -11.02 12.27 -23.89
CA MET A 79 -9.63 12.52 -23.48
C MET A 79 -8.65 11.43 -23.95
N GLY A 80 -9.14 10.30 -24.45
CA GLY A 80 -8.30 9.19 -24.91
C GLY A 80 -7.60 8.42 -23.79
N VAL A 81 -8.01 8.59 -22.52
CA VAL A 81 -7.46 7.87 -21.36
C VAL A 81 -8.02 6.46 -21.26
N ILE A 82 -7.81 5.64 -22.30
CA ILE A 82 -8.32 4.28 -22.41
C ILE A 82 -7.26 3.24 -22.03
N LEU A 83 -7.69 2.13 -21.42
CA LEU A 83 -6.85 0.99 -21.11
C LEU A 83 -6.63 0.13 -22.37
N SER A 84 -5.40 -0.34 -22.59
CA SER A 84 -5.11 -1.34 -23.62
C SER A 84 -5.95 -2.60 -23.40
N PRO A 85 -6.55 -3.21 -24.45
CA PRO A 85 -7.24 -4.48 -24.31
C PRO A 85 -6.35 -5.60 -23.76
N PHE A 86 -5.05 -5.57 -24.07
CA PHE A 86 -4.10 -6.55 -23.56
C PHE A 86 -3.85 -6.35 -22.06
N ASP A 87 -3.65 -5.12 -21.59
CA ASP A 87 -3.51 -4.82 -20.16
C ASP A 87 -4.79 -5.19 -19.39
N ALA A 88 -5.96 -4.93 -19.98
CA ALA A 88 -7.24 -5.34 -19.40
C ALA A 88 -7.34 -6.88 -19.25
N TRP A 89 -6.82 -7.63 -20.22
CA TRP A 89 -6.75 -9.08 -20.16
C TRP A 89 -5.78 -9.57 -19.08
N ILE A 90 -4.58 -8.97 -18.98
CA ILE A 90 -3.61 -9.27 -17.92
C ILE A 90 -4.21 -9.02 -16.53
N MET A 91 -4.88 -7.88 -16.33
CA MET A 91 -5.56 -7.58 -15.07
C MET A 91 -6.69 -8.57 -14.77
N THR A 92 -7.44 -9.00 -15.79
CA THR A 92 -8.48 -10.02 -15.63
C THR A 92 -7.90 -11.35 -15.15
N ILE A 93 -6.70 -11.73 -15.62
CA ILE A 93 -5.98 -12.90 -15.12
C ILE A 93 -5.55 -12.68 -13.67
N GLY A 94 -4.92 -11.53 -13.37
CA GLY A 94 -4.45 -11.19 -12.04
C GLY A 94 -5.55 -11.25 -10.97
N VAL A 95 -6.75 -10.77 -11.30
CA VAL A 95 -7.90 -10.78 -10.38
C VAL A 95 -8.33 -12.20 -9.98
N LYS A 96 -8.13 -13.21 -10.83
CA LYS A 96 -8.53 -14.59 -10.51
C LYS A 96 -7.80 -15.16 -9.29
N THR A 97 -6.57 -14.72 -9.03
CA THR A 97 -5.79 -15.12 -7.86
C THR A 97 -5.77 -14.07 -6.76
N LEU A 98 -6.54 -12.98 -6.90
CA LEU A 98 -6.55 -11.88 -5.93
C LEU A 98 -6.84 -12.36 -4.50
N PRO A 99 -7.85 -13.21 -4.21
CA PRO A 99 -8.09 -13.69 -2.85
C PRO A 99 -6.87 -14.39 -2.24
N LEU A 100 -6.29 -15.35 -2.97
CA LEU A 100 -5.14 -16.13 -2.53
C LEU A 100 -3.93 -15.24 -2.26
N ARG A 101 -3.64 -14.30 -3.18
CA ARG A 101 -2.52 -13.37 -3.03
C ARG A 101 -2.74 -12.42 -1.85
N MET A 102 -3.92 -11.83 -1.72
CA MET A 102 -4.20 -10.89 -0.63
C MET A 102 -4.15 -11.54 0.74
N GLU A 103 -4.63 -12.77 0.89
CA GLU A 103 -4.47 -13.56 2.12
C GLU A 103 -3.00 -13.75 2.46
N LYS A 104 -2.20 -14.22 1.49
CA LYS A 104 -0.78 -14.47 1.70
C LYS A 104 0.01 -13.20 2.01
N HIS A 105 -0.25 -12.10 1.29
CA HIS A 105 0.30 -10.78 1.60
C HIS A 105 0.01 -10.35 3.04
N ASN A 106 -1.24 -10.50 3.47
CA ASN A 106 -1.67 -10.10 4.80
C ASN A 106 -1.03 -10.98 5.91
N GLU A 107 -0.99 -12.29 5.70
CA GLU A 107 -0.33 -13.24 6.60
C GLU A 107 1.16 -12.92 6.76
N ASN A 108 1.88 -12.81 5.64
CA ASN A 108 3.30 -12.52 5.61
C ASN A 108 3.58 -11.15 6.26
N ALA A 109 2.82 -10.11 5.90
CA ALA A 109 3.00 -8.77 6.44
C ALA A 109 2.79 -8.71 7.95
N MET A 110 1.82 -9.45 8.48
CA MET A 110 1.62 -9.56 9.93
C MET A 110 2.83 -10.21 10.63
N LYS A 111 3.38 -11.30 10.06
CA LYS A 111 4.54 -12.00 10.62
C LYS A 111 5.78 -11.09 10.62
N ILE A 112 6.05 -10.43 9.50
CA ILE A 112 7.17 -9.50 9.33
C ILE A 112 7.01 -8.26 10.23
N ALA A 113 5.81 -7.69 10.32
CA ALA A 113 5.54 -6.54 11.18
C ALA A 113 5.84 -6.86 12.66
N LYS A 114 5.46 -8.05 13.14
CA LYS A 114 5.75 -8.51 14.50
C LYS A 114 7.24 -8.79 14.75
N PHE A 115 7.95 -9.29 13.74
CA PHE A 115 9.41 -9.44 13.80
C PHE A 115 10.08 -8.06 13.95
N LEU A 116 9.73 -7.11 13.07
CA LEU A 116 10.28 -5.76 13.09
C LEU A 116 9.95 -5.00 14.38
N GLU A 117 8.74 -5.17 14.94
CA GLU A 117 8.31 -4.50 16.18
C GLU A 117 9.17 -4.90 17.40
N LYS A 118 9.80 -6.08 17.36
CA LYS A 118 10.67 -6.59 18.43
C LYS A 118 12.16 -6.33 18.18
N HIS A 119 12.53 -5.84 17.00
CA HIS A 119 13.92 -5.77 16.60
C HIS A 119 14.59 -4.49 17.14
N GLU A 120 15.75 -4.62 17.79
CA GLU A 120 16.41 -3.53 18.52
C GLU A 120 16.79 -2.32 17.67
N LYS A 121 17.08 -2.54 16.37
CA LYS A 121 17.43 -1.48 15.40
C LYS A 121 16.21 -0.75 14.82
N ILE A 122 15.00 -1.20 15.13
CA ILE A 122 13.75 -0.59 14.66
C ILE A 122 13.19 0.28 15.78
N GLU A 123 12.89 1.53 15.45
CA GLU A 123 12.28 2.48 16.39
C GLU A 123 10.77 2.30 16.44
N LYS A 124 10.15 2.11 15.27
CA LYS A 124 8.69 2.05 15.14
C LYS A 124 8.27 1.24 13.93
N VAL A 125 7.18 0.48 14.08
CA VAL A 125 6.49 -0.17 12.96
C VAL A 125 5.11 0.48 12.77
N LEU A 126 4.77 0.73 11.52
CA LEU A 126 3.52 1.31 11.06
C LEU A 126 2.82 0.27 10.17
N TYR A 127 2.04 -0.60 10.80
CA TYR A 127 1.20 -1.57 10.12
C TYR A 127 -0.21 -1.55 10.72
N PRO A 128 -1.28 -1.29 9.93
CA PRO A 128 -2.64 -1.18 10.46
C PRO A 128 -3.15 -2.41 11.21
N GLY A 129 -2.53 -3.57 11.02
CA GLY A 129 -2.87 -4.81 11.72
C GLY A 129 -2.28 -4.95 13.13
N LEU A 130 -1.29 -4.13 13.50
CA LEU A 130 -0.72 -4.16 14.85
C LEU A 130 -1.59 -3.35 15.82
N ALA A 131 -1.79 -3.88 17.03
CA ALA A 131 -2.53 -3.19 18.10
C ALA A 131 -1.84 -1.88 18.54
N SER A 132 -0.53 -1.75 18.32
CA SER A 132 0.26 -0.54 18.55
C SER A 132 -0.03 0.57 17.52
N HIS A 133 -0.72 0.27 16.42
CA HIS A 133 -1.05 1.25 15.41
C HIS A 133 -2.10 2.25 15.94
N PRO A 134 -1.88 3.58 15.83
CA PRO A 134 -2.79 4.58 16.41
C PRO A 134 -4.24 4.48 15.94
N GLN A 135 -4.45 3.94 14.74
CA GLN A 135 -5.77 3.77 14.12
C GLN A 135 -6.14 2.28 13.97
N TYR A 136 -5.61 1.41 14.82
CA TYR A 136 -5.89 -0.04 14.81
C TYR A 136 -7.39 -0.34 14.85
N GLU A 137 -8.12 0.23 15.83
CA GLU A 137 -9.58 0.02 15.95
C GLU A 137 -10.35 0.56 14.73
N THR A 138 -9.92 1.69 14.17
CA THR A 138 -10.50 2.24 12.93
C THR A 138 -10.25 1.33 11.73
N SER A 139 -9.07 0.70 11.62
CA SER A 139 -8.80 -0.28 10.56
C SER A 139 -9.68 -1.52 10.75
N LYS A 140 -9.70 -2.07 11.96
CA LYS A 140 -10.41 -3.30 12.32
C LYS A 140 -11.93 -3.22 12.09
N LYS A 141 -12.54 -2.06 12.34
CA LYS A 141 -14.00 -1.89 12.16
C LYS A 141 -14.44 -1.81 10.69
N GLN A 142 -13.54 -1.47 9.76
CA GLN A 142 -13.91 -1.15 8.38
C GLN A 142 -13.26 -2.07 7.32
N SER A 143 -12.34 -2.94 7.73
CA SER A 143 -11.62 -3.87 6.85
C SER A 143 -11.55 -5.28 7.44
N THR A 144 -11.52 -6.29 6.58
CA THR A 144 -11.38 -7.70 6.97
C THR A 144 -9.92 -8.18 7.00
N GLY A 145 -8.98 -7.30 6.63
CA GLY A 145 -7.53 -7.54 6.66
C GLY A 145 -6.77 -6.23 6.51
N SER A 146 -5.46 -6.27 6.76
CA SER A 146 -4.58 -5.09 6.81
C SER A 146 -3.70 -4.94 5.56
N GLY A 147 -3.76 -5.91 4.63
CA GLY A 147 -3.00 -5.89 3.37
C GLY A 147 -1.52 -6.19 3.53
N GLY A 148 -0.76 -6.06 2.44
CA GLY A 148 0.68 -6.35 2.38
C GLY A 148 1.61 -5.15 2.56
N MET A 149 1.05 -3.96 2.83
CA MET A 149 1.83 -2.74 2.95
C MET A 149 2.16 -2.46 4.42
N LEU A 150 3.44 -2.26 4.72
CA LEU A 150 3.88 -1.73 6.00
C LEU A 150 4.98 -0.69 5.81
N ALA A 151 5.18 0.14 6.83
CA ALA A 151 6.35 0.99 6.93
C ALA A 151 6.98 0.81 8.31
N PHE A 152 8.26 1.08 8.42
CA PHE A 152 8.95 1.09 9.71
C PHE A 152 10.02 2.18 9.71
N GLU A 153 10.47 2.55 10.90
CA GLU A 153 11.50 3.55 11.12
C GLU A 153 12.73 2.87 11.69
N ILE A 154 13.84 2.91 10.95
CA ILE A 154 15.13 2.39 11.40
C ILE A 154 15.88 3.44 12.21
N LYS A 155 16.52 3.00 13.29
CA LYS A 155 17.45 3.84 14.07
C LYS A 155 18.69 4.16 13.24
N GLY A 156 19.22 5.37 13.38
CA GLY A 156 20.40 5.84 12.62
C GLY A 156 20.06 6.65 11.36
N GLY A 157 18.78 6.88 11.07
CA GLY A 157 18.34 7.83 10.03
C GLY A 157 18.74 7.42 8.62
N ILE A 158 19.11 8.41 7.79
CA ILE A 158 19.28 8.24 6.34
C ILE A 158 20.38 7.25 5.96
N GLU A 159 21.50 7.25 6.68
CA GLU A 159 22.61 6.34 6.39
C GLU A 159 22.27 4.90 6.78
N ALA A 160 21.56 4.71 7.90
CA ALA A 160 21.06 3.39 8.27
C ALA A 160 20.02 2.86 7.28
N GLY A 161 19.09 3.72 6.83
CA GLY A 161 18.10 3.39 5.82
C GLY A 161 18.72 2.97 4.49
N LYS A 162 19.70 3.73 3.99
CA LYS A 162 20.48 3.38 2.79
C LYS A 162 21.20 2.05 2.96
N LYS A 163 21.95 1.90 4.06
CA LYS A 163 22.73 0.69 4.33
C LYS A 163 21.85 -0.55 4.44
N LEU A 164 20.65 -0.45 5.01
CA LEU A 164 19.68 -1.54 5.02
C LEU A 164 19.29 -1.94 3.60
N ILE A 165 18.77 -1.01 2.80
CA ILE A 165 18.25 -1.32 1.47
C ILE A 165 19.34 -1.73 0.49
N ASP A 166 20.59 -1.29 0.66
CA ASP A 166 21.71 -1.68 -0.20
C ASP A 166 22.18 -3.12 0.08
N ASN A 167 21.71 -3.74 1.17
CA ASN A 167 22.21 -5.02 1.67
C ASN A 167 21.19 -6.14 1.68
N VAL A 168 19.94 -5.90 1.29
CA VAL A 168 18.97 -6.98 1.04
C VAL A 168 19.37 -7.80 -0.18
N GLU A 169 19.09 -9.09 -0.14
CA GLU A 169 19.47 -10.09 -1.15
C GLU A 169 18.23 -10.75 -1.78
N LEU A 170 17.07 -10.69 -1.12
CA LEU A 170 15.78 -11.16 -1.63
C LEU A 170 14.85 -10.00 -1.98
N CYS A 171 14.72 -9.02 -1.09
CA CYS A 171 13.84 -7.88 -1.32
C CYS A 171 14.33 -7.02 -2.48
N VAL A 172 13.44 -6.66 -3.40
CA VAL A 172 13.79 -5.87 -4.59
C VAL A 172 13.64 -4.38 -4.29
N LEU A 173 14.66 -3.58 -4.63
CA LEU A 173 14.63 -2.13 -4.47
C LEU A 173 13.72 -1.50 -5.54
N GLU A 174 12.46 -1.28 -5.20
CA GLU A 174 11.48 -0.75 -6.14
C GLU A 174 10.45 0.19 -5.48
N GLY A 175 10.16 1.31 -6.16
CA GLY A 175 9.15 2.28 -5.71
C GLY A 175 7.70 1.82 -5.92
N ASN A 176 7.48 0.68 -6.58
CA ASN A 176 6.16 0.09 -6.80
C ASN A 176 5.63 -0.67 -5.56
N LEU A 177 4.47 -1.31 -5.67
CA LEU A 177 3.86 -2.12 -4.60
C LEU A 177 2.81 -3.10 -5.14
N GLY A 178 2.48 -4.10 -4.32
CA GLY A 178 1.41 -5.06 -4.57
C GLY A 178 1.73 -6.10 -5.64
N ASP A 179 3.02 -6.30 -5.91
CA ASP A 179 3.54 -7.40 -6.70
C ASP A 179 3.67 -8.68 -5.86
N VAL A 180 3.79 -9.84 -6.50
CA VAL A 180 4.10 -11.12 -5.84
C VAL A 180 5.48 -11.12 -5.19
N CYS A 181 6.42 -10.31 -5.69
CA CYS A 181 7.74 -10.12 -5.10
C CYS A 181 7.68 -9.07 -3.96
N THR A 182 8.51 -9.28 -2.94
CA THR A 182 8.71 -8.33 -1.85
C THR A 182 9.52 -7.14 -2.35
N LEU A 183 8.94 -5.94 -2.28
CA LEU A 183 9.56 -4.70 -2.71
C LEU A 183 9.87 -3.81 -1.50
N ILE A 184 11.09 -3.31 -1.44
CA ILE A 184 11.57 -2.41 -0.39
C ILE A 184 11.98 -1.07 -0.99
N GLN A 185 11.72 0.01 -0.27
CA GLN A 185 12.28 1.32 -0.62
C GLN A 185 12.55 2.15 0.62
N HIS A 186 13.52 3.06 0.49
CA HIS A 186 13.81 4.10 1.45
C HIS A 186 13.46 5.48 0.86
N PRO A 187 12.26 6.04 1.14
CA PRO A 187 11.79 7.24 0.45
C PRO A 187 12.75 8.42 0.56
N ALA A 188 13.41 8.62 1.70
CA ALA A 188 14.31 9.75 1.92
C ALA A 188 15.57 9.73 1.04
N SER A 189 16.06 8.55 0.61
CA SER A 189 17.21 8.43 -0.29
C SER A 189 16.84 8.02 -1.73
N MET A 190 15.57 7.70 -1.99
CA MET A 190 15.09 7.29 -3.30
C MET A 190 14.08 8.32 -3.84
N THR A 191 12.78 8.04 -3.71
CA THR A 191 11.71 8.79 -4.37
C THR A 191 11.58 10.26 -3.92
N HIS A 192 12.05 10.59 -2.72
CA HIS A 192 11.96 11.93 -2.13
C HIS A 192 13.36 12.53 -1.86
N ALA A 193 14.42 12.00 -2.49
CA ALA A 193 15.79 12.48 -2.28
C ALA A 193 15.98 13.96 -2.61
N VAL A 194 15.26 14.48 -3.60
CA VAL A 194 15.32 15.89 -4.04
C VAL A 194 14.48 16.84 -3.20
N ILE A 195 13.66 16.33 -2.28
CA ILE A 195 12.80 17.14 -1.40
C ILE A 195 13.58 17.47 -0.13
N SER A 196 13.50 18.72 0.35
CA SER A 196 14.22 19.12 1.57
C SER A 196 13.79 18.29 2.78
N LYS A 197 14.69 18.09 3.75
CA LYS A 197 14.39 17.36 4.98
C LYS A 197 13.17 17.93 5.72
N GLU A 198 13.06 19.25 5.78
CA GLU A 198 11.94 19.93 6.44
C GLU A 198 10.59 19.60 5.79
N GLU A 199 10.53 19.62 4.44
CA GLU A 199 9.32 19.28 3.70
C GLU A 199 8.97 17.80 3.82
N ARG A 200 9.97 16.90 3.78
CA ARG A 200 9.75 15.46 4.02
C ARG A 200 9.12 15.22 5.39
N LEU A 201 9.63 15.88 6.43
CA LEU A 201 9.10 15.75 7.79
C LEU A 201 7.64 16.26 7.89
N LYS A 202 7.28 17.35 7.18
CA LYS A 202 5.89 17.86 7.15
C LYS A 202 4.89 16.83 6.61
N ILE A 203 5.30 16.02 5.64
CA ILE A 203 4.46 14.93 5.08
C ILE A 203 4.66 13.59 5.82
N GLY A 204 5.45 13.59 6.90
CA GLY A 204 5.70 12.43 7.74
C GLY A 204 6.63 11.38 7.13
N ILE A 205 7.52 11.80 6.23
CA ILE A 205 8.65 10.99 5.74
C ILE A 205 9.87 11.39 6.57
N THR A 206 10.27 10.51 7.48
CA THR A 206 11.49 10.69 8.27
C THR A 206 12.68 10.13 7.52
N ASP A 207 13.89 10.55 7.92
CA ASP A 207 15.13 10.10 7.30
C ASP A 207 15.39 8.60 7.51
N GLY A 208 14.74 7.94 8.48
CA GLY A 208 14.86 6.49 8.70
C GLY A 208 13.64 5.70 8.23
N MET A 209 12.68 6.33 7.54
CA MET A 209 11.47 5.64 7.12
C MET A 209 11.77 4.66 5.98
N VAL A 210 11.43 3.39 6.15
CA VAL A 210 11.48 2.37 5.11
C VAL A 210 10.06 1.88 4.84
N ARG A 211 9.72 1.70 3.57
CA ARG A 211 8.44 1.12 3.14
C ARG A 211 8.69 -0.26 2.56
N LEU A 212 7.88 -1.22 3.00
CA LEU A 212 7.90 -2.58 2.51
C LEU A 212 6.53 -2.93 1.90
N SER A 213 6.55 -3.38 0.65
CA SER A 213 5.44 -4.06 0.00
C SER A 213 5.74 -5.55 0.09
N VAL A 214 5.17 -6.22 1.08
CA VAL A 214 5.43 -7.63 1.34
C VAL A 214 4.80 -8.47 0.24
N GLY A 215 5.59 -9.34 -0.37
CA GLY A 215 5.19 -10.28 -1.41
C GLY A 215 4.54 -11.55 -0.88
N ILE A 216 4.59 -12.61 -1.66
CA ILE A 216 4.02 -13.93 -1.34
C ILE A 216 5.08 -15.04 -1.23
N GLU A 217 6.36 -14.67 -1.10
CA GLU A 217 7.44 -15.60 -0.77
C GLU A 217 7.20 -16.27 0.60
N ASP A 218 8.07 -17.20 0.97
CA ASP A 218 8.09 -17.67 2.35
C ASP A 218 8.44 -16.49 3.28
N ALA A 219 7.62 -16.31 4.32
CA ALA A 219 7.80 -15.20 5.25
C ALA A 219 9.10 -15.31 6.05
N ASP A 220 9.60 -16.52 6.32
CA ASP A 220 10.88 -16.71 7.00
C ASP A 220 12.05 -16.31 6.12
N ASP A 221 11.98 -16.52 4.80
CA ASP A 221 13.01 -16.05 3.87
C ASP A 221 13.08 -14.52 3.82
N ILE A 222 11.92 -13.84 3.82
CA ILE A 222 11.86 -12.37 3.89
C ILE A 222 12.42 -11.87 5.22
N ILE A 223 12.10 -12.54 6.34
CA ILE A 223 12.62 -12.17 7.66
C ILE A 223 14.14 -12.37 7.71
N ASN A 224 14.65 -13.49 7.22
CA ASN A 224 16.08 -13.79 7.18
C ASN A 224 16.86 -12.75 6.36
N ASP A 225 16.30 -12.34 5.22
CA ASP A 225 16.88 -11.30 4.38
C ASP A 225 16.92 -9.94 5.10
N LEU A 226 15.81 -9.54 5.72
CA LEU A 226 15.77 -8.31 6.52
C LEU A 226 16.72 -8.38 7.71
N GLU A 227 16.81 -9.52 8.40
CA GLU A 227 17.69 -9.70 9.56
C GLU A 227 19.17 -9.60 9.17
N GLN A 228 19.60 -10.26 8.09
CA GLN A 228 20.99 -10.17 7.65
C GLN A 228 21.35 -8.76 7.21
N ALA A 229 20.44 -8.06 6.52
CA ALA A 229 20.66 -6.69 6.09
C ALA A 229 20.70 -5.74 7.31
N LEU A 230 19.82 -5.94 8.29
CA LEU A 230 19.82 -5.20 9.55
C LEU A 230 21.12 -5.43 10.36
N LYS A 231 21.72 -6.62 10.35
CA LYS A 231 23.02 -6.87 11.02
C LYS A 231 24.15 -6.02 10.45
N LYS A 232 24.08 -5.70 9.15
CA LYS A 232 25.07 -4.86 8.48
C LYS A 232 24.91 -3.38 8.82
N VAL A 233 23.74 -2.92 9.28
CA VAL A 233 23.49 -1.50 9.66
C VAL A 233 24.32 -1.10 10.87
#